data_AF-A0A4U3AA67-F1
#
_entry.id   AF-A0A4U3AA67-F1
#
_cell.length_a   1.000
_cell.length_b   1.000
_cell.length_c   1.000
_cell.angle_alpha   90.00
_cell.angle_beta   90.00
_cell.angle_gamma   90.00
#
_symmetry.space_group_name_H-M   'P 1'
#
loop_
_entity.id
_entity.type
_entity.pdbx_description
1 polymer ?
#
loop_
_entity_poly.entity_id
_entity_poly.type
_entity_poly.pdbx_seq_one_letter_code
_entity_poly.pdbx_strand_id
1 'polypeptide(L)'
;MKFHIIDRENWNREQYFEHYLKLKCTFSMTVNVDITKLLKELHQKGIKFYPVFIYLISKVINNHKEFRTCFNDEGVLGYWEEMIPSYTIFHKDDKSFSSIWTD
;
A
#
# COMPACT_ATOMS: atom_id res chain seq x y z
N MET A 1 10.88 2.92 10.92
CA MET A 1 9.87 1.90 11.32
C MET A 1 10.58 0.59 11.60
N LYS A 2 9.98 -0.33 12.38
CA LYS A 2 10.60 -1.63 12.70
C LYS A 2 10.49 -2.57 11.51
N PHE A 3 11.56 -3.30 11.18
CA PHE A 3 11.56 -4.34 10.15
C PHE A 3 11.55 -5.73 10.80
N HIS A 4 10.78 -6.64 10.24
CA HIS A 4 10.66 -8.03 10.71
C HIS A 4 11.18 -8.96 9.64
N ILE A 5 12.26 -9.68 9.96
CA ILE A 5 12.85 -10.68 9.07
C ILE A 5 11.87 -11.85 8.94
N ILE A 6 11.70 -12.34 7.70
CA ILE A 6 10.94 -13.56 7.44
C ILE A 6 11.91 -14.74 7.57
N ASP A 7 11.56 -15.69 8.43
CA ASP A 7 12.21 -17.00 8.46
C ASP A 7 11.81 -17.80 7.23
N ARG A 8 12.72 -17.85 6.25
CA ARG A 8 12.48 -18.48 4.96
C ARG A 8 12.36 -20.00 5.04
N GLU A 9 13.02 -20.63 6.01
CA GLU A 9 12.98 -22.09 6.17
C GLU A 9 11.58 -22.57 6.58
N ASN A 10 10.87 -21.77 7.38
CA ASN A 10 9.54 -22.08 7.89
C ASN A 10 8.42 -21.27 7.19
N TRP A 11 8.74 -20.52 6.14
CA TRP A 11 7.74 -19.70 5.43
C TRP A 11 6.98 -20.52 4.40
N ASN A 12 5.68 -20.72 4.64
CA ASN A 12 4.79 -21.46 3.75
C ASN A 12 4.69 -20.93 2.31
N ARG A 13 5.18 -19.71 2.03
CA ARG A 13 5.19 -19.10 0.69
C ARG A 13 6.54 -19.13 0.00
N GLU A 14 7.59 -19.65 0.64
CA GLU A 14 8.98 -19.61 0.14
C GLU A 14 9.10 -20.12 -1.31
N GLN A 15 8.56 -21.31 -1.59
CA GLN A 15 8.63 -21.91 -2.94
C GLN A 15 7.92 -21.05 -4.00
N TYR A 16 6.77 -20.46 -3.66
CA TYR A 16 6.02 -19.60 -4.58
C TYR A 16 6.72 -18.25 -4.79
N PHE A 17 7.26 -17.68 -3.71
CA PHE A 17 7.98 -16.41 -3.76
C PHE A 17 9.19 -16.52 -4.69
N GLU A 18 10.01 -17.56 -4.53
CA GLU A 18 11.17 -17.82 -5.39
C GLU A 18 10.79 -18.04 -6.86
N HIS A 19 9.73 -18.81 -7.10
CA HIS A 19 9.24 -19.06 -8.46
C HIS A 19 8.87 -17.74 -9.17
N TYR A 20 8.04 -16.91 -8.54
CA TYR A 20 7.58 -15.66 -9.14
C TYR A 20 8.65 -14.56 -9.16
N LEU A 21 9.56 -14.53 -8.19
CA LEU A 21 10.71 -13.63 -8.19
C LEU A 21 11.62 -13.91 -9.39
N LYS A 22 11.88 -15.19 -9.70
CA LYS A 22 12.65 -15.60 -10.88
C LYS A 22 11.94 -15.29 -12.19
N LEU A 23 10.62 -15.47 -12.25
CA LEU A 23 9.81 -15.16 -13.44
C LEU A 23 9.70 -13.66 -13.72
N LYS A 24 9.90 -12.80 -12.72
CA LYS A 24 9.76 -11.33 -12.82
C LYS A 24 8.39 -10.92 -13.38
N CYS A 25 7.32 -11.53 -12.86
CA CYS A 25 5.96 -11.26 -13.30
C CYS A 25 5.20 -10.33 -12.35
N THR A 26 4.25 -9.57 -12.89
CA THR A 26 3.28 -8.78 -12.14
C THR A 26 1.91 -8.86 -12.82
N PHE A 27 0.85 -8.47 -12.11
CA PHE A 27 -0.50 -8.36 -12.65
C PHE A 27 -1.21 -7.12 -12.08
N SER A 28 -2.24 -6.66 -12.78
CA SER A 28 -3.11 -5.56 -12.34
C SER A 28 -4.57 -5.97 -12.45
N MET A 29 -5.41 -5.47 -11.54
CA MET A 29 -6.86 -5.67 -11.60
C MET A 29 -7.59 -4.37 -11.26
N THR A 30 -8.78 -4.21 -11.85
CA THR A 30 -9.66 -3.07 -11.60
C THR A 30 -11.02 -3.60 -11.16
N VAL A 31 -11.55 -3.03 -10.08
CA VAL A 31 -12.89 -3.38 -9.57
C VAL A 31 -13.67 -2.11 -9.26
N ASN A 32 -14.99 -2.19 -9.36
CA ASN A 32 -15.87 -1.12 -8.88
C ASN A 32 -16.12 -1.31 -7.39
N VAL A 33 -15.69 -0.34 -6.57
CA VAL A 33 -15.97 -0.32 -5.13
C VAL A 33 -17.17 0.59 -4.88
N ASP A 34 -18.21 0.08 -4.24
CA ASP A 34 -19.36 0.90 -3.83
C ASP A 34 -18.96 1.81 -2.65
N ILE A 35 -18.90 3.11 -2.92
CA ILE A 35 -18.57 4.15 -1.96
C ILE A 35 -19.76 5.02 -1.56
N THR A 36 -20.99 4.61 -1.88
CA THR A 36 -22.21 5.42 -1.66
C THR A 36 -22.36 5.85 -0.20
N LYS A 37 -22.19 4.89 0.73
CA LYS A 37 -22.27 5.17 2.17
C LYS A 37 -21.13 6.08 2.64
N LEU A 38 -19.92 5.86 2.14
CA LEU A 38 -18.75 6.67 2.49
C LEU A 38 -18.97 8.14 2.07
N LEU A 39 -19.38 8.38 0.82
CA LEU A 39 -19.61 9.73 0.32
C LEU A 39 -20.69 10.47 1.12
N LYS A 40 -21.77 9.79 1.49
CA LYS A 40 -22.84 10.36 2.33
C LYS A 40 -22.30 10.82 3.68
N GLU A 41 -21.55 9.95 4.37
CA GLU A 41 -20.97 10.25 5.68
C GLU A 41 -19.96 11.41 5.63
N LEU A 42 -19.10 11.42 4.61
CA LEU A 42 -18.09 12.48 4.46
C LEU A 42 -18.72 13.84 4.15
N HIS A 43 -19.76 13.85 3.32
CA HIS A 43 -20.51 15.06 3.05
C HIS A 43 -21.16 15.61 4.33
N GLN A 44 -21.84 14.76 5.11
CA GLN A 44 -22.45 15.17 6.39
C GLN A 44 -21.45 15.73 7.40
N LYS A 45 -20.21 15.21 7.40
CA LYS A 45 -19.14 15.63 8.32
C LYS A 45 -18.28 16.77 7.78
N GLY A 46 -18.47 17.21 6.53
CA GLY A 46 -17.63 18.23 5.89
C GLY A 46 -16.19 17.80 5.63
N ILE A 47 -15.91 16.49 5.58
CA ILE A 47 -14.56 15.94 5.43
C ILE A 47 -14.27 15.68 3.94
N LYS A 48 -13.05 15.98 3.48
CA LYS A 48 -12.63 15.74 2.09
C LYS A 48 -12.46 14.25 1.82
N PHE A 49 -12.94 13.79 0.67
CA PHE A 49 -12.85 12.40 0.24
C PHE A 49 -11.42 11.89 0.10
N TYR A 50 -10.56 12.63 -0.61
CA TYR A 50 -9.22 12.18 -0.96
C TYR A 50 -8.34 11.73 0.23
N PRO A 51 -8.15 12.54 1.30
CA PRO A 51 -7.35 12.10 2.45
C PRO A 51 -7.99 10.93 3.21
N VAL A 52 -9.33 10.85 3.27
CA VAL A 52 -10.01 9.70 3.90
C VAL A 52 -9.77 8.43 3.10
N PHE A 53 -9.86 8.50 1.78
CA PHE A 53 -9.67 7.33 0.94
C PHE A 53 -8.23 6.81 1.00
N ILE A 54 -7.23 7.71 1.02
CA ILE A 54 -5.83 7.36 1.29
C ILE A 54 -5.71 6.64 2.63
N TYR A 55 -6.25 7.20 3.71
CA TYR A 55 -6.22 6.58 5.04
C TYR A 55 -6.85 5.18 5.06
N LEU A 56 -8.00 5.00 4.40
CA LEU A 56 -8.66 3.70 4.31
C LEU A 56 -7.79 2.66 3.60
N ILE A 57 -7.14 3.03 2.49
CA ILE A 57 -6.20 2.15 1.78
C ILE A 57 -4.99 1.83 2.66
N SER A 58 -4.38 2.82 3.30
CA SER A 58 -3.25 2.62 4.21
C SER A 58 -3.59 1.68 5.35
N LYS A 59 -4.80 1.80 5.92
CA LYS A 59 -5.26 0.91 6.99
C LYS A 59 -5.37 -0.54 6.52
N VAL A 60 -5.87 -0.77 5.31
CA VAL A 60 -5.91 -2.13 4.72
C VAL A 60 -4.48 -2.64 4.49
N ILE A 61 -3.60 -1.85 3.90
CA ILE A 61 -2.19 -2.24 3.69
C ILE A 61 -1.52 -2.61 5.01
N ASN A 62 -1.69 -1.79 6.05
CA ASN A 62 -1.06 -2.03 7.36
C ASN A 62 -1.66 -3.25 8.10
N ASN A 63 -2.88 -3.66 7.79
CA ASN A 63 -3.48 -4.87 8.37
C ASN A 63 -3.00 -6.18 7.71
N HIS A 64 -2.28 -6.11 6.59
CA HIS A 64 -1.94 -7.26 5.75
C HIS A 64 -0.44 -7.29 5.46
N LYS A 65 0.27 -8.33 5.95
CA LYS A 65 1.74 -8.42 5.84
C LYS A 65 2.20 -8.51 4.39
N GLU A 66 1.42 -9.17 3.55
CA GLU A 66 1.70 -9.39 2.13
C GLU A 66 1.85 -8.10 1.32
N PHE A 67 1.23 -6.98 1.74
CA PHE A 67 1.40 -5.68 1.10
C PHE A 67 2.61 -4.90 1.62
N ARG A 68 3.31 -5.43 2.63
CA ARG A 68 4.46 -4.80 3.30
C ARG A 68 5.73 -5.65 3.20
N THR A 69 5.65 -6.81 2.55
CA THR A 69 6.77 -7.71 2.32
C THR A 69 7.71 -7.13 1.26
N CYS A 70 8.98 -6.93 1.61
CA CYS A 70 10.01 -6.41 0.73
C CYS A 70 11.41 -6.83 1.19
N PHE A 71 12.42 -6.57 0.35
CA PHE A 71 13.80 -6.61 0.77
C PHE A 71 14.18 -5.28 1.45
N ASN A 72 14.91 -5.34 2.54
CA ASN A 72 15.54 -4.14 3.12
C ASN A 72 16.80 -3.74 2.31
N ASP A 73 17.47 -2.67 2.73
CA ASP A 73 18.68 -2.14 2.07
C ASP A 73 19.87 -3.12 2.06
N GLU A 74 19.85 -4.12 2.94
CA GLU A 74 20.85 -5.19 3.02
C GLU A 74 20.49 -6.41 2.16
N GLY A 75 19.37 -6.37 1.44
CA GLY A 75 18.88 -7.48 0.63
C GLY A 75 18.23 -8.61 1.44
N VAL A 76 17.88 -8.37 2.70
CA VAL A 76 17.20 -9.34 3.58
C VAL A 76 15.69 -9.25 3.39
N LEU A 77 15.06 -10.41 3.13
CA LEU A 77 13.61 -10.51 2.98
C LEU A 77 12.90 -10.37 4.32
N GLY A 78 11.90 -9.50 4.36
CA GLY A 78 11.10 -9.27 5.56
C GLY A 78 9.86 -8.45 5.27
N TYR A 79 9.33 -7.81 6.30
CA TYR A 79 8.24 -6.85 6.18
C TYR A 79 8.38 -5.70 7.17
N TRP A 80 8.00 -4.49 6.76
CA TRP A 80 7.93 -3.33 7.66
C TRP A 80 6.73 -3.44 8.59
N GLU A 81 6.86 -3.06 9.87
CA GLU A 81 5.78 -2.97 10.87
C GLU A 81 4.64 -2.04 10.44
N GLU A 82 4.95 -1.04 9.62
CA GLU A 82 4.00 -0.08 9.08
C GLU A 82 4.51 0.44 7.73
N MET A 83 3.59 0.81 6.85
CA MET A 83 3.83 1.51 5.60
C MET A 83 3.14 2.87 5.64
N ILE A 84 3.90 3.90 5.26
CA ILE A 84 3.40 5.27 5.10
C ILE A 84 2.85 5.42 3.67
N PRO A 85 1.65 5.98 3.47
CA PRO A 85 1.15 6.24 2.13
C PRO A 85 1.96 7.32 1.42
N SER A 86 2.34 7.04 0.18
CA SER A 86 2.80 8.04 -0.79
C SER A 86 1.69 8.28 -1.81
N TYR A 87 1.28 9.53 -1.98
CA TYR A 87 0.13 9.90 -2.81
C TYR A 87 0.38 11.19 -3.60
N THR A 88 -0.43 11.38 -4.65
CA THR A 88 -0.21 12.43 -5.64
C THR A 88 -1.02 13.70 -5.34
N ILE A 89 -0.38 14.86 -5.51
CA ILE A 89 -1.06 16.16 -5.50
C ILE A 89 -0.93 16.77 -6.88
N PHE A 90 -2.07 17.13 -7.49
CA PHE A 90 -2.13 17.69 -8.82
C PHE A 90 -2.02 19.22 -8.81
N HIS A 91 -1.10 19.75 -9.62
CA HIS A 91 -0.83 21.17 -9.78
C HIS A 91 -1.65 21.71 -10.97
N LYS A 92 -2.65 22.55 -10.68
CA LYS A 92 -3.63 22.97 -11.70
C LYS A 92 -3.06 23.94 -12.74
N ASP A 93 -2.05 24.69 -12.36
CA ASP A 93 -1.35 25.73 -13.11
C ASP A 93 -0.54 25.14 -14.26
N ASP A 94 0.26 24.10 -14.01
CA ASP A 94 1.15 23.50 -15.02
C ASP A 94 0.79 22.05 -15.42
N LYS A 95 -0.27 21.49 -14.80
CA LYS A 95 -0.75 20.11 -15.01
C LYS A 95 0.27 19.04 -14.60
N SER A 96 1.26 19.39 -13.79
CA SER A 96 2.17 18.44 -13.17
C SER A 96 1.58 17.83 -11.88
N PHE A 97 2.33 16.93 -11.24
CA PHE A 97 1.97 16.39 -9.93
C PHE A 97 3.21 16.19 -9.05
N SER A 98 3.01 16.28 -7.74
CA SER A 98 4.01 15.88 -6.74
C SER A 98 3.61 14.57 -6.07
N SER A 99 4.60 13.78 -5.66
CA SER A 99 4.40 12.67 -4.73
C SER A 99 4.79 13.14 -3.32
N ILE A 100 3.87 13.03 -2.38
CA ILE A 100 4.11 13.38 -0.97
C ILE A 100 3.69 12.22 -0.07
N TRP A 101 4.22 12.20 1.15
CA TRP A 101 3.85 11.24 2.19
C TRP A 101 3.44 11.97 3.46
N THR A 102 2.70 11.29 4.33
CA THR A 102 2.32 11.81 5.65
C THR A 102 2.35 10.66 6.64
N ASP A 103 3.13 10.84 7.71
CA ASP A 103 3.35 9.90 8.81
C ASP A 103 2.36 10.11 9.97
#